data_AF-J9F8X7-F1
#
_entry.id   AF-J9F8X7-F1
#
_cell.length_a   1.000
_cell.length_b   1.000
_cell.length_c   1.000
_cell.angle_alpha   90.00
_cell.angle_beta   90.00
_cell.angle_gamma   90.00
#
_symmetry.space_group_name_H-M   'P 1'
#
loop_
_entity.id
_entity.type
_entity.pdbx_description
1 polymer ?
#
loop_
_entity_poly.entity_id
_entity_poly.type
_entity_poly.pdbx_seq_one_letter_code
_entity_poly.pdbx_strand_id
1 'polypeptide(L)'
;EELRARRLAEFQVRSAKRARKGKKLQAVCENNDRRSNEGKKRKLRSFTSELTDVRKKAVKRFRYGAEDADFKAVRVKKKKARRIVN
;
A
#
# COMPACT_ATOMS: atom_id res chain seq x y z
N GLU A 1 16.37 38.10 2.15
CA GLU A 1 14.90 38.24 2.27
C GLU A 1 14.15 37.75 1.02
N GLU A 2 14.68 38.01 -0.17
CA GLU A 2 14.12 37.61 -1.47
C GLU A 2 13.77 36.12 -1.59
N LEU A 3 14.59 35.24 -1.02
CA LEU A 3 14.38 33.79 -1.06
C LEU A 3 13.17 33.33 -0.24
N ARG A 4 12.81 34.06 0.83
CA ARG A 4 11.59 33.82 1.60
C ARG A 4 10.36 34.28 0.83
N ALA A 5 10.44 35.44 0.16
CA ALA A 5 9.37 35.96 -0.68
C ALA A 5 9.03 35.01 -1.84
N ARG A 6 10.05 34.48 -2.55
CA ARG A 6 9.85 33.48 -3.62
C ARG A 6 9.13 32.22 -3.14
N ARG A 7 9.52 31.69 -1.98
CA ARG A 7 8.87 30.49 -1.39
C ARG A 7 7.42 30.76 -0.98
N LEU A 8 7.13 31.94 -0.44
CA LEU A 8 5.76 32.34 -0.09
C LEU A 8 4.87 32.46 -1.33
N ALA A 9 5.38 33.08 -2.40
CA ALA A 9 4.67 33.20 -3.67
C ALA A 9 4.36 31.81 -4.26
N GLU A 10 5.33 30.90 -4.28
CA GLU A 10 5.09 29.52 -4.73
C GLU A 10 4.05 28.78 -3.88
N PHE A 11 4.10 28.96 -2.57
CA PHE A 11 3.13 28.33 -1.66
C PHE A 11 1.71 28.84 -1.92
N GLN A 12 1.54 30.15 -2.11
CA GLN A 12 0.24 30.75 -2.44
C GLN A 12 -0.30 30.27 -3.79
N VAL A 13 0.55 30.13 -4.81
CA VAL A 13 0.13 29.57 -6.10
C VAL A 13 -0.33 28.11 -5.95
N ARG A 14 0.38 27.31 -5.15
CA ARG A 14 0.01 25.90 -4.89
C ARG A 14 -1.29 25.79 -4.08
N SER A 15 -1.50 26.64 -3.08
CA SER A 15 -2.74 26.64 -2.29
C SER A 15 -3.94 27.04 -3.14
N ALA A 16 -3.81 28.07 -4.00
CA ALA A 16 -4.85 28.47 -4.94
C ALA A 16 -5.19 27.36 -5.95
N LYS A 17 -4.17 26.69 -6.52
CA LYS A 17 -4.37 25.52 -7.40
C LYS A 17 -5.10 24.37 -6.70
N ARG A 18 -4.82 24.15 -5.40
CA ARG A 18 -5.54 23.14 -4.59
C ARG A 18 -6.97 23.57 -4.28
N ALA A 19 -7.22 24.83 -3.99
CA ALA A 19 -8.56 25.36 -3.72
C ALA A 19 -9.48 25.27 -4.94
N ARG A 20 -8.95 25.45 -6.16
CA ARG A 20 -9.71 25.24 -7.42
C ARG A 20 -10.08 23.77 -7.66
N LYS A 21 -9.38 22.82 -7.04
CA LYS A 21 -9.80 21.41 -7.04
C LYS A 21 -10.89 21.26 -5.98
N GLY A 22 -12.16 21.42 -6.39
CA GLY A 22 -13.30 21.15 -5.52
C GLY A 22 -13.13 19.82 -4.80
N LYS A 23 -13.29 19.82 -3.47
CA LYS A 23 -13.29 18.58 -2.68
C LYS A 23 -14.45 17.75 -3.20
N LYS A 24 -14.17 16.58 -3.81
CA LYS A 24 -15.23 15.65 -4.17
C LYS A 24 -15.97 15.28 -2.88
N LEU A 25 -17.28 15.52 -2.84
CA LEU A 25 -18.13 15.06 -1.74
C LEU A 25 -17.91 13.54 -1.62
N GLN A 26 -17.43 13.09 -0.47
CA GLN A 26 -17.40 11.66 -0.18
C GLN A 26 -18.84 11.27 0.15
N ALA A 27 -19.42 10.41 -0.68
CA ALA A 27 -20.71 9.81 -0.37
C ALA A 27 -20.53 8.92 0.88
N VAL A 28 -21.11 9.35 1.99
CA VAL A 28 -21.29 8.48 3.16
C VAL A 28 -22.46 7.57 2.83
N CYS A 29 -22.17 6.37 2.32
CA CYS A 29 -23.19 5.34 2.18
C CYS A 29 -23.41 4.69 3.55
N GLU A 30 -24.59 4.89 4.14
CA GLU A 30 -24.98 4.31 5.44
C GLU A 30 -25.02 2.77 5.42
N ASN A 31 -25.01 2.14 4.24
CA ASN A 31 -25.05 0.68 4.06
C ASN A 31 -23.89 0.13 3.24
N ASN A 32 -22.65 0.53 3.52
CA ASN A 32 -21.48 -0.17 3.02
C ASN A 32 -20.96 -1.21 4.04
N ASP A 33 -21.75 -2.25 4.23
CA ASP A 33 -21.33 -3.53 4.82
C ASP A 33 -20.33 -4.30 3.92
N ARG A 34 -19.79 -3.65 2.88
CA ARG A 34 -18.86 -4.26 1.93
C ARG A 34 -17.67 -3.34 1.67
N ARG A 35 -16.64 -3.57 2.49
CA ARG A 35 -15.21 -3.31 2.25
C ARG A 35 -14.70 -1.92 2.64
N SER A 36 -14.65 -1.65 3.94
CA SER A 36 -13.49 -0.95 4.51
C SER A 36 -12.26 -1.86 4.38
N ASN A 37 -11.61 -1.83 3.23
CA ASN A 37 -10.21 -2.24 3.10
C ASN A 37 -9.28 -1.12 3.61
N GLU A 38 -9.68 -0.38 4.65
CA GLU A 38 -8.71 0.29 5.49
C GLU A 38 -7.88 -0.82 6.15
N GLY A 39 -6.60 -0.84 5.80
CA GLY A 39 -5.72 -1.99 5.99
C GLY A 39 -5.87 -2.56 7.39
N LYS A 40 -6.51 -3.75 7.47
CA LYS A 40 -6.45 -4.60 8.67
C LYS A 40 -4.98 -4.70 9.04
N LYS A 41 -4.55 -3.97 10.07
CA LYS A 41 -3.19 -4.05 10.61
C LYS A 41 -2.92 -5.53 10.78
N ARG A 42 -1.88 -6.04 10.10
CA ARG A 42 -1.52 -7.46 10.24
C ARG A 42 -1.27 -7.65 11.72
N LYS A 43 -2.14 -8.42 12.39
CA LYS A 43 -1.95 -8.76 13.80
C LYS A 43 -0.55 -9.35 13.91
N LEU A 44 0.26 -8.80 14.81
CA LEU A 44 1.57 -9.36 15.11
C LEU A 44 1.34 -10.83 15.51
N ARG A 45 2.02 -11.75 14.84
CA ARG A 45 1.83 -13.18 15.11
C ARG A 45 2.54 -13.49 16.42
N SER A 46 1.87 -14.21 17.32
CA SER A 46 2.54 -14.76 18.50
C SER A 46 3.45 -15.90 18.07
N PHE A 47 4.54 -16.15 18.80
CA PHE A 47 5.45 -17.28 18.56
C PHE A 47 4.70 -18.61 18.45
N THR A 48 3.75 -18.84 19.36
CA THR A 48 2.87 -20.02 19.35
C THR A 48 2.04 -20.11 18.08
N SER A 49 1.48 -18.99 17.60
CA SER A 49 0.68 -18.96 16.38
C SER A 49 1.48 -19.21 15.11
N GLU A 50 2.81 -19.06 15.14
CA GLU A 50 3.68 -19.40 14.00
C GLU A 50 4.00 -20.89 13.96
N LEU A 51 4.21 -21.52 15.12
CA LEU A 51 4.46 -22.96 15.23
C LEU A 51 3.23 -23.80 14.90
N THR A 52 2.03 -23.31 15.21
CA THR A 52 0.77 -24.05 14.97
C THR A 52 0.03 -23.63 13.70
N ASP A 53 0.64 -22.80 12.83
CA ASP A 53 -0.04 -22.31 11.62
C ASP A 53 -0.13 -23.40 10.53
N VAL A 54 -1.33 -23.96 10.37
CA VAL A 54 -1.63 -24.97 9.33
C VAL A 54 -2.04 -24.35 7.99
N ARG A 55 -2.01 -23.02 7.83
CA ARG A 55 -2.35 -22.38 6.56
C ARG A 55 -1.34 -22.78 5.48
N LYS A 56 -1.81 -22.88 4.23
CA LYS A 56 -0.98 -23.21 3.05
C LYS A 56 0.34 -22.44 2.97
N LYS A 57 0.36 -21.16 3.40
CA LYS A 57 1.57 -20.32 3.42
C LYS A 57 2.59 -20.75 4.49
N ALA A 58 2.15 -21.15 5.67
CA ALA A 58 3.04 -21.63 6.71
C ALA A 58 3.57 -23.03 6.38
N VAL A 59 2.70 -23.93 5.91
CA VAL A 59 3.13 -25.27 5.45
C VAL A 59 4.18 -25.17 4.34
N LYS A 60 4.02 -24.25 3.38
CA LYS A 60 5.03 -24.02 2.34
C LYS A 60 6.35 -23.49 2.90
N ARG A 61 6.31 -22.55 3.85
CA ARG A 61 7.53 -22.04 4.50
C ARG A 61 8.26 -23.12 5.30
N PHE A 62 7.52 -24.00 5.96
CA PHE A 62 8.11 -25.13 6.68
C PHE A 62 8.76 -26.14 5.74
N ARG A 63 8.08 -26.49 4.63
CA ARG A 63 8.59 -27.49 3.67
C ARG A 63 9.75 -27.01 2.81
N TYR A 64 9.73 -25.74 2.41
CA TYR A 64 10.65 -25.21 1.39
C TYR A 64 11.59 -24.12 1.93
N GLY A 65 11.56 -23.83 3.23
CA GLY A 65 12.28 -22.73 3.83
C GLY A 65 11.55 -21.39 3.71
N ALA A 66 12.16 -20.33 4.27
CA ALA A 66 11.60 -18.98 4.17
C ALA A 66 11.34 -18.63 2.70
N GLU A 67 10.29 -17.84 2.42
CA GLU A 67 10.14 -17.29 1.07
C GLU A 67 11.30 -16.31 0.86
N ASP A 68 12.41 -16.79 0.29
CA ASP A 68 13.58 -15.97 0.00
C ASP A 68 13.12 -14.69 -0.70
N ALA A 69 13.61 -13.56 -0.21
CA ALA A 69 13.38 -12.25 -0.82
C ALA A 69 13.65 -12.29 -2.33
N ASP A 70 14.57 -13.16 -2.74
CA ASP A 70 14.94 -13.43 -4.14
C ASP A 70 13.82 -14.10 -4.93
N PHE A 71 13.09 -15.07 -4.36
CA PHE A 71 11.95 -15.69 -5.03
C PHE A 71 10.81 -14.69 -5.27
N LYS A 72 10.61 -13.76 -4.33
CA LYS A 72 9.66 -12.64 -4.49
C LYS A 72 10.13 -11.65 -5.56
N ALA A 73 11.41 -11.30 -5.56
CA ALA A 73 12.00 -10.39 -6.53
C ALA A 73 11.91 -10.96 -7.96
N VAL A 74 12.25 -12.23 -8.16
CA VAL A 74 12.15 -12.93 -9.44
C VAL A 74 10.70 -12.99 -9.93
N ARG A 75 9.74 -13.31 -9.06
CA ARG A 75 8.32 -13.35 -9.44
C ARG A 75 7.78 -11.97 -9.83
N VAL A 76 8.21 -10.91 -9.14
CA VAL A 76 7.82 -9.53 -9.46
C VAL A 76 8.46 -9.06 -10.78
N LYS A 77 9.75 -9.35 -11.00
CA LYS A 77 10.44 -9.11 -12.28
C LYS A 77 9.71 -9.80 -13.45
N LYS A 78 9.39 -11.09 -13.30
CA LYS A 78 8.65 -11.87 -14.31
C LYS A 78 7.26 -11.29 -14.63
N LYS A 79 6.55 -10.77 -13.63
CA LYS A 79 5.25 -10.11 -13.85
C LYS A 79 5.37 -8.74 -14.54
N LYS A 80 6.43 -7.97 -14.26
CA LYS A 80 6.70 -6.70 -14.96
C LYS A 80 7.05 -6.92 -16.43
N ALA A 81 7.91 -7.90 -16.73
CA ALA A 81 8.29 -8.23 -18.11
C ALA A 81 7.06 -8.56 -18.98
N ARG A 82 6.12 -9.34 -18.45
CA ARG A 82 4.87 -9.68 -19.16
C ARG A 82 3.91 -8.50 -19.40
N ARG A 83 4.05 -7.40 -18.66
CA ARG A 83 3.23 -6.19 -18.86
C ARG A 83 3.82 -5.21 -19.86
N ILE A 84 5.10 -5.36 -20.20
CA ILE A 84 5.81 -4.47 -21.13
C ILE A 84 5.64 -4.99 -22.57
N VAL A 85 5.33 -6.27 -22.73
CA VAL A 85 5.18 -6.95 -24.04
C VAL A 85 3.72 -6.90 -24.56
N ASN A 86 2.80 -6.26 -23.84
CA ASN A 86 1.40 -6.08 -24.24
C ASN A 86 1.08 -4.61 -24.48
#